data_AF-A0A1V9Z302-F1
#
_entry.id   AF-A0A1V9Z302-F1
#
_cell.length_a   1.000
_cell.length_b   1.000
_cell.length_c   1.000
_cell.angle_alpha   90.00
_cell.angle_beta   90.00
_cell.angle_gamma   90.00
#
_symmetry.space_group_name_H-M   'P 1'
#
loop_
_entity.id
_entity.type
_entity.pdbx_description
1 polymer ?
#
loop_
_entity_poly.entity_id
_entity_poly.type
_entity_poly.pdbx_seq_one_letter_code
_entity_poly.pdbx_strand_id
1 'polypeptide(L)'
;MDSNARFRRPRAPDEAFVASPRTLRAGRGPPGVAWKIPTALFAIACVLVYCLGGGRHDVTPKFRHDELAARVGANVRVCGKTRKIVLRNDQINDDYCDCPEDGLDETTTSACSHIVPVVEFVCKDARLVPTTVVRDGVCDCSHCEDEA
;
A
#
# COMPACT_ATOMS: atom_id res chain seq x y z
N MET A 1 -3.63 25.04 26.65
CA MET A 1 -2.58 24.41 27.48
C MET A 1 -1.60 23.72 26.55
N ASP A 2 -0.51 24.39 26.18
CA ASP A 2 0.56 23.83 25.36
C ASP A 2 1.57 23.09 26.24
N SER A 3 1.74 21.79 26.02
CA SER A 3 2.71 20.95 26.73
C SER A 3 3.87 20.56 25.79
N ASN A 4 4.89 21.42 25.83
CA ASN A 4 6.29 21.24 25.44
C ASN A 4 6.75 19.79 25.12
N ALA A 5 7.28 19.50 23.93
CA ALA A 5 8.62 19.90 23.45
C ALA A 5 9.76 19.59 24.45
N ARG A 6 10.24 18.34 24.46
CA ARG A 6 11.50 17.96 25.11
C ARG A 6 12.04 16.67 24.50
N PHE A 7 12.98 16.78 23.56
CA PHE A 7 14.11 15.86 23.38
C PHE A 7 15.06 16.43 22.31
N ARG A 8 15.83 17.46 22.67
CA ARG A 8 17.10 17.80 22.03
C ARG A 8 18.19 17.57 23.07
N ARG A 9 19.11 16.64 22.83
CA ARG A 9 20.36 16.52 23.60
C ARG A 9 21.52 17.15 22.82
N PRO A 10 22.53 17.74 23.51
CA PRO A 10 23.50 18.65 22.91
C PRO A 10 24.72 17.94 22.31
N ARG A 11 25.34 18.61 21.33
CA ARG A 11 26.72 18.39 20.86
C ARG A 11 27.70 18.67 22.00
N ALA A 12 28.69 17.80 22.17
CA ALA A 12 29.92 18.11 22.90
C ALA A 12 30.95 18.70 21.93
N PRO A 13 31.68 19.77 22.29
CA PRO A 13 32.91 20.17 21.63
C PRO A 13 34.14 19.98 22.52
N ASP A 14 35.29 20.03 21.84
CA ASP A 14 36.64 20.34 22.31
C ASP A 14 37.45 19.24 23.00
N GLU A 15 38.56 18.87 22.35
CA GLU A 15 39.90 18.76 22.94
C GLU A 15 40.92 18.99 21.80
N ALA A 16 41.86 19.88 22.04
CA ALA A 16 42.81 20.41 21.05
C ALA A 16 44.21 19.79 21.18
N PHE A 17 44.95 19.85 20.06
CA PHE A 17 46.41 20.05 19.94
C PHE A 17 47.40 19.06 20.59
N VAL A 18 48.36 18.55 19.79
CA VAL A 18 49.82 18.80 19.97
C VAL A 18 50.65 18.00 18.93
N ALA A 19 51.61 18.73 18.35
CA ALA A 19 52.91 18.36 17.75
C ALA A 19 53.02 17.56 16.43
N SER A 20 53.62 18.25 15.45
CA SER A 20 54.45 17.70 14.37
C SER A 20 55.84 17.30 14.90
N PRO A 21 56.48 16.26 14.33
CA PRO A 21 57.64 16.58 13.49
C PRO A 21 57.73 15.74 12.20
N ARG A 22 58.41 16.34 11.22
CA ARG A 22 58.75 15.78 9.91
C ARG A 22 59.63 14.53 10.03
N THR A 23 59.25 13.47 9.32
CA THR A 23 60.19 12.49 8.76
C THR A 23 59.84 12.22 7.31
N LEU A 24 60.65 12.76 6.39
CA LEU A 24 60.77 12.31 5.01
C LEU A 24 61.43 10.93 5.01
N ARG A 25 60.73 9.91 4.52
CA ARG A 25 61.37 8.76 3.87
C ARG A 25 60.55 8.29 2.68
N ALA A 26 61.29 8.17 1.59
CA ALA A 26 60.84 7.84 0.26
C ALA A 26 60.37 6.38 0.13
N GLY A 27 59.50 6.16 -0.86
CA GLY A 27 59.61 5.00 -1.74
C GLY A 27 58.84 3.74 -1.33
N ARG A 28 57.62 3.61 -1.85
CA ARG A 28 57.23 2.58 -2.84
C ARG A 28 55.76 2.81 -3.16
N GLY A 29 55.48 3.23 -4.39
CA GLY A 29 54.11 3.29 -4.88
C GLY A 29 53.46 1.90 -4.77
N PRO A 30 52.15 1.81 -4.45
CA PRO A 30 51.44 0.56 -4.64
C PRO A 30 51.55 0.20 -6.13
N PRO A 31 51.69 -1.09 -6.50
CA PRO A 31 51.46 -1.47 -7.88
C PRO A 31 50.02 -1.08 -8.19
N GLY A 32 49.86 0.03 -8.89
CA GLY A 32 48.59 0.42 -9.48
C GLY A 32 48.26 -0.68 -10.47
N VAL A 33 47.49 -1.67 -10.04
CA VAL A 33 46.80 -2.57 -10.93
C VAL A 33 45.78 -1.70 -11.63
N ALA A 34 46.25 -1.02 -12.67
CA ALA A 34 45.46 -0.18 -13.53
C ALA A 34 44.57 -1.14 -14.33
N TRP A 35 43.48 -1.56 -13.72
CA TRP A 35 42.40 -2.23 -14.42
C TRP A 35 41.70 -1.16 -15.27
N LYS A 36 42.40 -0.72 -16.31
CA LYS A 36 41.81 -0.03 -17.44
C LYS A 36 40.98 -1.08 -18.15
N ILE A 37 39.80 -1.37 -17.61
CA ILE A 37 38.76 -1.98 -18.41
C ILE A 37 38.55 -0.98 -19.54
N PRO A 38 38.92 -1.29 -20.80
CA PRO A 38 38.62 -0.40 -21.91
C PRO A 38 37.14 -0.06 -21.80
N THR A 39 36.79 1.22 -21.90
CA THR A 39 35.41 1.71 -21.74
C THR A 39 34.41 0.92 -22.57
N ALA A 40 34.86 0.35 -23.69
CA ALA A 40 34.15 -0.63 -24.50
C ALA A 40 33.67 -1.86 -23.73
N LEU A 41 34.49 -2.49 -22.88
CA LEU A 41 34.10 -3.66 -22.08
C LEU A 41 33.11 -3.32 -20.97
N PHE A 42 33.21 -2.12 -20.36
CA PHE A 42 32.21 -1.66 -19.39
C PHE A 42 30.87 -1.36 -20.07
N ALA A 43 30.90 -0.70 -21.23
CA ALA A 43 29.70 -0.46 -22.03
C ALA A 43 29.05 -1.77 -22.49
N ILE A 44 29.84 -2.75 -22.96
CA ILE A 44 29.34 -4.09 -23.32
C ILE A 44 28.74 -4.78 -22.09
N ALA A 45 29.36 -4.71 -20.92
CA ALA A 45 28.80 -5.27 -19.69
C ALA A 45 27.48 -4.60 -19.30
N CYS A 46 27.37 -3.26 -19.39
CA CYS A 46 26.11 -2.54 -19.16
C CYS A 46 25.03 -2.93 -20.16
N VAL A 47 25.38 -3.05 -21.45
CA VAL A 47 24.44 -3.50 -22.49
C VAL A 47 24.02 -4.95 -22.24
N LEU A 48 24.94 -5.84 -21.86
CA LEU A 48 24.60 -7.22 -21.51
C LEU A 48 23.68 -7.28 -20.28
N VAL A 49 23.94 -6.49 -19.23
CA VAL A 49 23.05 -6.41 -18.06
C VAL A 49 21.68 -5.83 -18.44
N TYR A 50 21.62 -4.84 -19.32
CA TYR A 50 20.37 -4.24 -19.77
C TYR A 50 19.58 -5.19 -20.70
N CYS A 51 20.24 -5.84 -21.64
CA CYS A 51 19.64 -6.79 -22.58
C CYS A 51 19.24 -8.12 -21.92
N LEU A 52 19.99 -8.58 -20.91
CA LEU A 52 19.68 -9.81 -20.16
C LEU A 52 18.82 -9.55 -18.92
N GLY A 53 18.79 -8.32 -18.40
CA GLY A 53 17.98 -7.91 -17.25
C GLY A 53 16.61 -7.35 -17.59
N GLY A 54 16.34 -7.10 -18.87
CA GLY A 54 15.05 -6.67 -19.38
C GLY A 54 14.02 -7.81 -19.31
N GLY A 55 13.35 -7.94 -18.18
CA GLY A 55 12.16 -8.79 -18.10
C GLY A 55 11.92 -9.51 -16.78
N ARG A 56 12.22 -8.93 -15.63
CA ARG A 56 11.40 -9.26 -14.45
C ARG A 56 10.10 -8.49 -14.58
N HIS A 57 9.19 -9.03 -15.38
CA HIS A 57 7.78 -8.76 -15.14
C HIS A 57 7.51 -9.20 -13.71
N ASP A 58 7.10 -8.26 -12.86
CA ASP A 58 6.48 -8.59 -11.59
C ASP A 58 5.35 -9.58 -11.91
N VAL A 59 5.60 -10.86 -11.66
CA VAL A 59 4.53 -11.84 -11.58
C VAL A 59 3.87 -11.53 -10.25
N THR A 60 3.02 -10.49 -10.26
CA THR A 60 2.03 -10.35 -9.20
C THR A 60 1.31 -11.68 -9.17
N PRO A 61 1.31 -12.41 -8.04
CA PRO A 61 0.54 -13.64 -7.96
C PRO A 61 -0.88 -13.28 -8.35
N LYS A 62 -1.38 -13.87 -9.46
CA LYS A 62 -2.79 -13.77 -9.81
C LYS A 62 -3.53 -14.38 -8.64
N PHE A 63 -4.06 -13.52 -7.78
CA PHE A 63 -4.80 -13.91 -6.59
C PHE A 63 -6.06 -14.62 -7.09
N ARG A 64 -5.97 -15.95 -7.15
CA ARG A 64 -7.06 -16.80 -7.64
C ARG A 64 -8.01 -16.91 -6.46
N HIS A 65 -9.11 -16.17 -6.51
CA HIS A 65 -10.14 -16.15 -5.47
C HIS A 65 -10.57 -17.58 -5.07
N ASP A 66 -10.57 -18.50 -6.03
CA ASP A 66 -10.86 -19.93 -5.84
C ASP A 66 -9.90 -20.63 -4.87
N GLU A 67 -8.60 -20.28 -4.86
CA GLU A 67 -7.62 -20.92 -3.97
C GLU A 67 -7.67 -20.34 -2.55
N LEU A 68 -8.05 -19.07 -2.40
CA LEU A 68 -8.29 -18.47 -1.09
C LEU A 68 -9.59 -19.01 -0.46
N ALA A 69 -10.66 -19.13 -1.26
CA ALA A 69 -11.91 -19.75 -0.82
C ALA A 69 -11.69 -21.21 -0.37
N ALA A 70 -10.79 -21.93 -1.05
CA ALA A 70 -10.41 -23.29 -0.68
C ALA A 70 -9.58 -23.38 0.64
N ARG A 71 -8.79 -22.35 0.97
CA ARG A 71 -7.97 -22.32 2.21
C ARG A 71 -8.68 -21.73 3.42
N VAL A 72 -9.63 -20.82 3.21
CA VAL A 72 -10.32 -20.06 4.27
C VAL A 72 -11.75 -20.57 4.53
N GLY A 73 -12.23 -21.50 3.70
CA GLY A 73 -13.62 -21.97 3.75
C GLY A 73 -14.52 -21.04 2.94
N ALA A 74 -15.61 -21.60 2.39
CA ALA A 74 -16.43 -21.06 1.29
C ALA A 74 -17.22 -19.74 1.56
N ASN A 75 -16.77 -18.92 2.50
CA ASN A 75 -17.49 -17.78 3.08
C ASN A 75 -16.64 -16.51 3.04
N VAL A 76 -16.09 -16.21 1.87
CA VAL A 76 -15.14 -15.11 1.68
C VAL A 76 -15.57 -14.23 0.51
N ARG A 77 -15.70 -12.93 0.75
CA ARG A 77 -15.95 -11.89 -0.26
C ARG A 77 -14.69 -11.07 -0.47
N VAL A 78 -14.55 -10.44 -1.64
CA VAL A 78 -13.39 -9.60 -1.93
C VAL A 78 -13.83 -8.30 -2.58
N CYS A 79 -13.29 -7.19 -2.09
CA CYS A 79 -13.55 -5.86 -2.62
C CYS A 79 -12.24 -5.10 -2.92
N GLY A 80 -12.38 -3.90 -3.49
CA GLY A 80 -11.28 -3.01 -3.84
C GLY A 80 -10.77 -3.22 -5.26
N LYS A 81 -10.41 -2.12 -5.93
CA LYS A 81 -9.84 -2.12 -7.28
C LYS A 81 -8.32 -2.19 -7.23
N THR A 82 -7.72 -1.28 -6.45
CA THR A 82 -6.26 -1.14 -6.30
C THR A 82 -5.74 -2.07 -5.21
N ARG A 83 -6.40 -2.10 -4.05
CA ARG A 83 -6.07 -3.01 -2.95
C ARG A 83 -7.18 -4.02 -2.73
N LYS A 84 -6.87 -5.30 -2.96
CA LYS A 84 -7.81 -6.40 -2.72
C LYS A 84 -7.91 -6.69 -1.22
N ILE A 85 -9.08 -6.48 -0.66
CA ILE A 85 -9.40 -6.77 0.75
C ILE A 85 -10.28 -8.00 0.79
N VAL A 86 -9.94 -8.92 1.68
CA VAL A 86 -10.61 -10.21 1.85
C VAL A 86 -11.49 -10.12 3.09
N LEU A 87 -12.79 -10.23 2.89
CA LEU A 87 -13.80 -10.15 3.95
C LEU A 87 -14.35 -11.53 4.27
N ARG A 88 -14.64 -11.75 5.54
CA ARG A 88 -15.44 -12.88 5.98
C ARG A 88 -16.93 -12.56 5.86
N ASN A 89 -17.78 -13.57 5.94
CA ASN A 89 -19.23 -13.36 5.88
C ASN A 89 -19.81 -12.55 7.05
N ASP A 90 -19.16 -12.53 8.21
CA ASP A 90 -19.56 -11.71 9.38
C ASP A 90 -19.35 -10.20 9.17
N GLN A 91 -18.58 -9.83 8.14
CA GLN A 91 -18.19 -8.45 7.83
C GLN A 91 -19.02 -7.86 6.68
N ILE A 92 -20.23 -8.37 6.47
CA ILE A 92 -21.04 -7.99 5.32
C ILE A 92 -22.40 -7.55 5.82
N ASN A 93 -22.72 -6.29 5.53
CA ASN A 93 -23.87 -5.59 6.08
C ASN A 93 -23.83 -5.63 7.62
N ASP A 94 -22.65 -5.41 8.21
CA ASP A 94 -22.41 -5.42 9.65
C ASP A 94 -22.38 -4.01 10.27
N ASP A 95 -22.85 -3.02 9.51
CA ASP A 95 -22.83 -1.58 9.84
C ASP A 95 -21.40 -1.03 10.01
N TYR A 96 -20.38 -1.68 9.42
CA TYR A 96 -19.01 -1.19 9.38
C TYR A 96 -18.44 -1.19 7.96
N CYS A 97 -17.78 -0.09 7.58
CA CYS A 97 -17.21 0.05 6.24
C CYS A 97 -15.78 -0.49 6.17
N ASP A 98 -15.63 -1.76 5.83
CA ASP A 98 -14.38 -2.48 5.60
C ASP A 98 -13.78 -2.24 4.19
N CYS A 99 -14.59 -1.83 3.19
CA CYS A 99 -14.13 -1.59 1.82
C CYS A 99 -14.01 -0.10 1.46
N PRO A 100 -12.84 0.54 1.65
CA PRO A 100 -12.66 1.99 1.47
C PRO A 100 -12.66 2.48 0.01
N GLU A 101 -12.55 1.57 -0.98
CA GLU A 101 -12.49 1.96 -2.40
C GLU A 101 -13.83 1.83 -3.10
N ASP A 102 -14.65 0.85 -2.74
CA ASP A 102 -15.89 0.53 -3.45
C ASP A 102 -17.11 0.42 -2.52
N GLY A 103 -16.96 0.29 -1.20
CA GLY A 103 -18.06 0.17 -0.23
C GLY A 103 -19.00 -1.04 -0.43
N LEU A 104 -18.59 -2.04 -1.20
CA LEU A 104 -19.43 -3.17 -1.64
C LEU A 104 -19.80 -4.17 -0.53
N ASP A 105 -19.18 -4.05 0.63
CA ASP A 105 -19.50 -4.79 1.84
C ASP A 105 -20.83 -4.35 2.46
N GLU A 106 -21.16 -3.06 2.36
CA GLU A 106 -22.31 -2.45 3.01
C GLU A 106 -23.37 -2.03 1.97
N THR A 107 -24.02 -3.02 1.39
CA THR A 107 -25.07 -2.83 0.36
C THR A 107 -26.46 -2.69 0.95
N THR A 108 -26.68 -3.10 2.21
CA THR A 108 -27.96 -2.99 2.92
C THR A 108 -27.90 -2.14 4.18
N THR A 109 -26.84 -1.36 4.34
CA THR A 109 -26.66 -0.44 5.46
C THR A 109 -26.14 0.90 4.92
N SER A 110 -26.12 1.92 5.78
CA SER A 110 -25.59 3.24 5.45
C SER A 110 -24.10 3.42 5.81
N ALA A 111 -23.40 2.37 6.25
CA ALA A 111 -22.04 2.48 6.79
C ALA A 111 -21.01 2.96 5.75
N CYS A 112 -21.11 2.53 4.49
CA CYS A 112 -20.25 3.00 3.39
C CYS A 112 -20.82 4.18 2.58
N SER A 113 -21.81 4.90 3.11
CA SER A 113 -22.44 6.06 2.42
C SER A 113 -21.49 7.23 2.10
N HIS A 114 -20.33 7.27 2.76
CA HIS A 114 -19.30 8.30 2.58
C HIS A 114 -18.31 7.99 1.43
N ILE A 115 -18.37 6.78 0.84
CA ILE A 115 -17.51 6.39 -0.28
C ILE A 115 -18.04 6.98 -1.58
N VAL A 116 -17.13 7.36 -2.48
CA VAL A 116 -17.46 7.92 -3.80
C VAL A 116 -16.89 7.00 -4.90
N PRO A 117 -17.72 6.51 -5.84
CA PRO A 117 -19.17 6.74 -5.96
C PRO A 117 -19.97 6.12 -4.81
N VAL A 118 -21.10 6.74 -4.49
CA VAL A 118 -22.01 6.26 -3.43
C VAL A 118 -22.56 4.90 -3.81
N VAL A 119 -22.56 3.97 -2.86
CA VAL A 119 -23.11 2.63 -3.02
C VAL A 119 -24.63 2.73 -3.09
N GLU A 120 -25.25 1.88 -3.91
CA GLU A 120 -26.70 1.87 -4.09
C GLU A 120 -27.32 0.65 -3.39
N PHE A 121 -28.39 0.90 -2.64
CA PHE A 121 -29.29 -0.11 -2.12
C PHE A 121 -30.31 -0.50 -3.20
N VAL A 122 -30.58 -1.80 -3.31
CA VAL A 122 -31.55 -2.34 -4.26
C VAL A 122 -32.86 -2.61 -3.52
N CYS A 123 -33.88 -1.78 -3.78
CA CYS A 123 -35.25 -2.03 -3.33
C CYS A 123 -35.80 -3.33 -3.96
N LYS A 124 -36.87 -3.91 -3.39
CA LYS A 124 -37.48 -5.16 -3.90
C LYS A 124 -38.10 -5.01 -5.29
N ASP A 125 -38.49 -3.80 -5.66
CA ASP A 125 -38.96 -3.44 -7.01
C ASP A 125 -37.81 -3.18 -8.00
N ALA A 126 -36.56 -3.49 -7.61
CA ALA A 126 -35.33 -3.25 -8.36
C ALA A 126 -35.01 -1.76 -8.60
N ARG A 127 -35.67 -0.84 -7.87
CA ARG A 127 -35.25 0.56 -7.80
C ARG A 127 -33.96 0.67 -7.00
N LEU A 128 -33.08 1.57 -7.44
CA LEU A 128 -31.82 1.89 -6.76
C LEU A 128 -32.00 3.18 -5.97
N VAL A 129 -31.61 3.16 -4.70
CA VAL A 129 -31.56 4.33 -3.82
C VAL A 129 -30.15 4.42 -3.20
N PRO A 130 -29.62 5.61 -2.93
CA PRO A 130 -28.29 5.72 -2.33
C PRO A 130 -28.29 5.15 -0.90
N THR A 131 -27.20 4.51 -0.48
CA THR A 131 -27.09 3.99 0.90
C THR A 131 -27.14 5.09 1.97
N THR A 132 -27.03 6.36 1.60
CA THR A 132 -27.20 7.50 2.51
C THR A 132 -28.60 7.61 3.11
N VAL A 133 -29.62 7.06 2.44
CA VAL A 133 -31.02 7.10 2.89
C VAL A 133 -31.48 5.76 3.49
N VAL A 134 -30.58 4.79 3.63
CA VAL A 134 -30.91 3.51 4.27
C VAL A 134 -30.93 3.72 5.79
N ARG A 135 -32.05 3.38 6.43
CA ARG A 135 -32.31 3.54 7.87
C ARG A 135 -32.19 4.98 8.33
N ASP A 136 -32.67 5.93 7.53
CA ASP A 136 -32.67 7.36 7.85
C ASP A 136 -33.98 7.85 8.50
N GLY A 137 -34.97 6.95 8.63
CA GLY A 137 -36.28 7.22 9.21
C GLY A 137 -37.34 7.63 8.18
N VAL A 138 -37.02 7.61 6.89
CA VAL A 138 -37.91 7.95 5.78
C VAL A 138 -38.02 6.76 4.83
N CYS A 139 -39.24 6.46 4.35
CA CYS A 139 -39.40 5.42 3.32
C CYS A 139 -39.10 5.98 1.93
N ASP A 140 -37.98 5.58 1.33
CA ASP A 140 -37.61 5.90 -0.05
C ASP A 140 -37.92 4.76 -1.03
N CYS A 141 -37.95 3.50 -0.56
CA CYS A 141 -38.44 2.37 -1.35
C CYS A 141 -39.98 2.24 -1.30
N SER A 142 -40.57 1.68 -2.37
CA SER A 142 -42.03 1.49 -2.51
C SER A 142 -42.66 0.65 -1.39
N HIS A 143 -41.88 -0.20 -0.73
CA HIS A 143 -42.30 -1.07 0.36
C HIS A 143 -41.54 -0.82 1.67
N CYS A 144 -40.88 0.34 1.83
CA CYS A 144 -40.11 0.73 3.02
C CYS A 144 -39.06 -0.31 3.47
N GLU A 145 -38.44 -1.06 2.56
CA GLU A 145 -37.42 -2.07 2.94
C GLU A 145 -36.04 -1.49 3.25
N ASP A 146 -35.80 -0.25 2.85
CA ASP A 146 -34.68 0.58 3.24
C ASP A 146 -34.69 0.92 4.74
N GLU A 147 -35.84 0.80 5.41
CA GLU A 147 -36.04 1.11 6.83
C GLU A 147 -36.19 -0.14 7.73
N ALA A 148 -35.91 -1.33 7.19
CA ALA A 148 -36.15 -2.63 7.86
C ALA A 148 -34.92 -3.29 8.52
#